data_AF-A0A520IJN4-F1
#
_entry.id   AF-A0A520IJN4-F1
#
_cell.length_a   1.000
_cell.length_b   1.000
_cell.length_c   1.000
_cell.angle_alpha   90.00
_cell.angle_beta   90.00
_cell.angle_gamma   90.00
#
_symmetry.space_group_name_H-M   'P 1'
#
loop_
_entity.id
_entity.type
_entity.pdbx_description
1 polymer ?
#
loop_
_entity_poly.entity_id
_entity_poly.type
_entity_poly.pdbx_seq_one_letter_code
_entity_poly.pdbx_strand_id
1 'polypeptide(L)'
;AGVVVLPYQDRPVLIDLIRNARALVLLSLEEGFGVPVAEAMALGTPVLTADRGALAEIAGGAALLVDPTDAQAIADALRRIVDDAGLRATLAWRGLERAKAFAPAAFGARLTTLYDRLVDARIADGRWQGLETARGR
;
A
#
# COMPACT_ATOMS: atom_id res chain seq x y z
N ALA A 1 0.63 -26.16 18.71
CA ALA A 1 -0.22 -24.97 18.56
C ALA A 1 0.53 -23.95 17.70
N GLY A 2 -0.07 -23.41 16.63
CA GLY A 2 0.63 -22.57 15.64
C GLY A 2 -0.08 -21.27 15.28
N VAL A 3 -1.16 -20.93 15.99
CA VAL A 3 -1.93 -19.69 15.79
C VAL A 3 -2.08 -19.01 17.15
N VAL A 4 -1.75 -17.72 17.20
CA VAL A 4 -1.93 -16.86 18.37
C VAL A 4 -2.85 -15.72 17.97
N VAL A 5 -3.98 -15.58 18.66
CA VAL A 5 -4.91 -14.45 18.47
C VAL A 5 -4.63 -13.43 19.55
N LEU A 6 -4.24 -12.22 19.15
CA LEU A 6 -3.97 -11.12 20.05
C LEU A 6 -5.24 -10.26 20.22
N PRO A 7 -5.49 -9.66 21.40
CA PRO A 7 -6.50 -8.62 21.53
C PRO A 7 -6.08 -7.39 20.72
N TYR A 8 -6.92 -6.35 20.71
CA TYR A 8 -6.55 -5.06 20.14
C TYR A 8 -5.18 -4.59 20.64
N GLN A 9 -4.36 -4.06 19.73
CA GLN A 9 -3.03 -3.55 20.03
C GLN A 9 -2.98 -2.06 19.66
N ASP A 10 -2.33 -1.27 20.52
CA ASP A 10 -2.05 0.12 20.21
C ASP A 10 -1.12 0.25 18.99
N ARG A 11 -1.19 1.40 18.32
CA ARG A 11 -0.48 1.64 17.06
C ARG A 11 1.03 1.33 17.13
N PRO A 12 1.79 1.71 18.18
CA PRO A 12 3.21 1.37 18.23
C PRO A 12 3.46 -0.13 18.27
N VAL A 13 2.68 -0.88 19.05
CA VAL A 13 2.79 -2.34 19.17
C VAL A 13 2.43 -3.01 17.85
N LEU A 14 1.35 -2.55 17.19
CA LEU A 14 0.96 -3.06 15.87
C LEU A 14 2.07 -2.86 14.83
N ILE A 15 2.70 -1.67 14.81
CA ILE A 15 3.81 -1.37 13.90
C ILE A 15 5.01 -2.30 14.16
N ASP A 16 5.35 -2.55 15.42
CA ASP A 16 6.45 -3.46 15.75
C ASP A 16 6.14 -4.90 15.38
N LEU A 17 4.89 -5.36 15.55
CA LEU A 17 4.45 -6.68 15.08
C LEU A 17 4.60 -6.81 13.56
N ILE A 18 4.14 -5.82 12.79
CA ILE A 18 4.25 -5.83 11.33
C ILE A 18 5.72 -5.80 10.90
N ARG A 19 6.53 -4.89 11.47
CA ARG A 19 7.95 -4.72 11.12
C ARG A 19 8.77 -5.98 11.35
N ASN A 20 8.47 -6.74 12.40
CA ASN A 20 9.21 -7.95 12.77
C ASN A 20 8.58 -9.24 12.21
N ALA A 21 7.44 -9.15 11.51
CA ALA A 21 6.83 -10.31 10.87
C ALA A 21 7.67 -10.77 9.67
N ARG A 22 7.68 -12.10 9.40
CA ARG A 22 8.24 -12.64 8.15
C ARG A 22 7.46 -12.17 6.92
N ALA A 23 6.16 -11.97 7.07
CA ALA A 23 5.29 -11.37 6.09
C ALA A 23 3.98 -10.89 6.74
N LEU A 24 3.36 -9.88 6.13
CA LEU A 24 1.94 -9.58 6.32
C LEU A 24 1.13 -10.41 5.32
N VAL A 25 0.03 -11.01 5.77
CA VAL A 25 -0.91 -11.75 4.93
C VAL A 25 -2.27 -11.05 5.01
N LEU A 26 -2.76 -10.54 3.89
CA LEU A 26 -4.07 -9.89 3.80
C LEU A 26 -4.83 -10.40 2.58
N LEU A 27 -5.76 -11.33 2.81
CA LEU A 27 -6.51 -12.05 1.78
C LEU A 27 -7.98 -11.63 1.75
N SER A 28 -8.24 -10.34 1.92
CA SER A 28 -9.60 -9.79 1.83
C SER A 28 -10.16 -10.02 0.42
N LEU A 29 -11.43 -10.45 0.33
CA LEU A 29 -12.13 -10.58 -0.95
C LEU A 29 -12.44 -9.21 -1.57
N GLU A 30 -12.73 -8.24 -0.71
CA GLU A 30 -12.94 -6.85 -1.04
C GLU A 30 -12.17 -5.98 -0.05
N GLU A 31 -11.58 -4.91 -0.55
CA GLU A 31 -10.79 -3.97 0.24
C GLU A 31 -10.93 -2.58 -0.36
N GLY A 32 -10.92 -1.56 0.49
CA GLY A 32 -11.01 -0.16 0.06
C GLY A 32 -9.68 0.29 -0.53
N PHE A 33 -8.75 0.71 0.34
CA PHE A 33 -7.42 1.12 -0.10
C PHE A 33 -6.38 0.00 0.09
N GLY A 34 -6.47 -0.81 1.15
CA GLY A 34 -5.40 -1.75 1.49
C GLY A 34 -4.27 -1.08 2.28
N VAL A 35 -4.63 -0.20 3.22
CA VAL A 35 -3.67 0.47 4.13
C VAL A 35 -2.69 -0.50 4.78
N PRO A 36 -3.10 -1.69 5.29
CA PRO A 36 -2.14 -2.61 5.89
C PRO A 36 -1.04 -3.08 4.92
N VAL A 37 -1.35 -3.26 3.63
CA VAL A 37 -0.36 -3.60 2.60
C VAL A 37 0.66 -2.47 2.44
N ALA A 38 0.19 -1.23 2.31
CA ALA A 38 1.07 -0.06 2.19
C ALA A 38 1.93 0.14 3.44
N GLU A 39 1.40 -0.11 4.63
CA GLU A 39 2.14 -0.05 5.89
C GLU A 39 3.23 -1.11 5.97
N ALA A 40 2.91 -2.37 5.66
CA ALA A 40 3.90 -3.45 5.61
C ALA A 40 5.02 -3.14 4.60
N MET A 41 4.66 -2.65 3.42
CA MET A 41 5.62 -2.21 2.41
C MET A 41 6.52 -1.09 2.90
N ALA A 42 5.97 -0.07 3.58
CA ALA A 42 6.73 1.03 4.17
C ALA A 42 7.67 0.58 5.30
N LEU A 43 7.36 -0.53 5.95
CA LEU A 43 8.18 -1.15 7.00
C LEU A 43 9.19 -2.16 6.46
N GLY A 44 9.18 -2.45 5.15
CA GLY A 44 10.03 -3.46 4.54
C GLY A 44 9.60 -4.90 4.84
N THR A 45 8.36 -5.09 5.30
CA THR A 45 7.79 -6.40 5.57
C THR A 45 7.22 -6.98 4.27
N PRO A 46 7.62 -8.20 3.85
CA PRO A 46 7.04 -8.86 2.68
C PRO A 46 5.51 -9.00 2.79
N VAL A 47 4.81 -8.93 1.67
CA VAL A 47 3.35 -9.03 1.64
C VAL A 47 2.90 -10.21 0.78
N LEU A 48 1.94 -10.98 1.31
CA LEU A 48 1.07 -11.90 0.58
C LEU A 48 -0.35 -11.31 0.57
N THR A 49 -0.91 -11.06 -0.61
CA THR A 49 -2.25 -10.46 -0.71
C THR A 49 -3.05 -10.97 -1.90
N ALA A 50 -4.31 -10.56 -1.99
CA ALA A 50 -5.22 -10.98 -3.05
C ALA A 50 -4.79 -10.44 -4.42
N ASP A 51 -5.00 -11.24 -5.45
CA ASP A 51 -4.68 -10.94 -6.86
C ASP A 51 -5.67 -9.99 -7.56
N ARG A 52 -6.57 -9.35 -6.80
CA ARG A 52 -7.69 -8.57 -7.34
C ARG A 52 -7.92 -7.27 -6.58
N GLY A 53 -8.63 -6.37 -7.25
CA GLY A 53 -9.09 -5.08 -6.70
C GLY A 53 -7.94 -4.19 -6.22
N ALA A 54 -8.24 -3.38 -5.20
CA ALA A 54 -7.29 -2.43 -4.64
C ALA A 54 -5.99 -3.09 -4.14
N LEU A 55 -6.06 -4.33 -3.65
CA LEU A 55 -4.88 -5.03 -3.13
C LEU A 55 -3.83 -5.30 -4.21
N ALA A 56 -4.25 -5.76 -5.40
CA ALA A 56 -3.34 -5.94 -6.53
C ALA A 56 -2.76 -4.60 -7.03
N GLU A 57 -3.58 -3.54 -7.05
CA GLU A 57 -3.14 -2.20 -7.45
C GLU A 57 -2.12 -1.60 -6.49
N ILE A 58 -2.38 -1.68 -5.17
CA ILE A 58 -1.42 -1.22 -4.16
C ILE A 58 -0.16 -2.05 -4.20
N ALA A 59 -0.30 -3.37 -4.33
CA ALA A 59 0.83 -4.28 -4.45
C ALA A 59 1.78 -3.89 -5.58
N GLY A 60 1.27 -3.54 -6.76
CA GLY A 60 2.06 -2.98 -7.86
C GLY A 60 3.30 -3.81 -8.24
N GLY A 61 3.21 -5.14 -8.16
CA GLY A 61 4.33 -6.07 -8.43
C GLY A 61 5.36 -6.23 -7.30
N ALA A 62 5.11 -5.61 -6.13
CA ALA A 62 5.96 -5.66 -4.95
C ALA A 62 5.45 -6.61 -3.84
N ALA A 63 4.40 -7.37 -4.11
CA ALA A 63 3.87 -8.42 -3.22
C ALA A 63 3.72 -9.74 -3.97
N LEU A 64 3.58 -10.84 -3.23
CA LEU A 64 3.12 -12.10 -3.79
C LEU A 64 1.59 -12.09 -3.82
N LEU A 65 1.02 -12.38 -4.99
CA LEU A 65 -0.43 -12.35 -5.22
C LEU A 65 -0.97 -13.75 -5.41
N VAL A 66 -2.13 -14.03 -4.81
CA VAL A 66 -2.86 -15.30 -4.94
C VAL A 66 -4.36 -15.06 -5.04
N ASP A 67 -5.09 -16.02 -5.58
CA ASP A 67 -6.54 -16.05 -5.42
C ASP A 67 -6.87 -16.22 -3.92
N PRO A 68 -7.56 -15.26 -3.28
CA PRO A 68 -7.88 -15.34 -1.85
C PRO A 68 -8.89 -16.45 -1.50
N THR A 69 -9.53 -17.08 -2.50
CA THR A 69 -10.45 -18.20 -2.33
C THR A 69 -9.78 -19.57 -2.51
N ASP A 70 -8.54 -19.61 -3.00
CA ASP A 70 -7.78 -20.85 -3.20
C ASP A 70 -6.85 -21.12 -2.00
N ALA A 71 -7.32 -21.98 -1.09
CA ALA A 71 -6.56 -22.37 0.09
C ALA A 71 -5.22 -23.03 -0.24
N GLN A 72 -5.12 -23.76 -1.36
CA GLN A 72 -3.88 -24.44 -1.75
C GLN A 72 -2.86 -23.42 -2.26
N ALA A 73 -3.30 -22.47 -3.11
CA ALA A 73 -2.45 -21.38 -3.58
C ALA A 73 -1.92 -20.52 -2.40
N ILE A 74 -2.78 -20.25 -1.40
CA ILE A 74 -2.38 -19.54 -0.17
C ILE A 74 -1.31 -20.34 0.59
N ALA A 75 -1.52 -21.64 0.78
CA ALA A 75 -0.57 -22.49 1.51
C ALA A 75 0.79 -22.56 0.80
N ASP A 76 0.80 -22.70 -0.52
CA ASP A 76 2.04 -22.76 -1.32
C ASP A 76 2.78 -21.41 -1.31
N ALA A 77 2.06 -20.31 -1.39
CA ALA A 77 2.60 -18.96 -1.21
C ALA A 77 3.26 -18.78 0.17
N LEU A 78 2.60 -19.21 1.24
CA LEU A 78 3.14 -19.14 2.61
C LEU A 78 4.42 -19.95 2.76
N ARG A 79 4.46 -21.18 2.24
CA ARG A 79 5.67 -22.03 2.25
C ARG A 79 6.83 -21.33 1.55
N ARG A 80 6.59 -20.80 0.35
CA ARG A 80 7.61 -20.04 -0.39
C ARG A 80 8.16 -18.87 0.41
N ILE A 81 7.29 -18.09 1.05
CA ILE A 81 7.73 -16.97 1.90
C ILE A 81 8.55 -17.45 3.08
N VAL A 82 8.21 -18.57 3.71
CA VAL A 82 8.95 -19.11 4.87
C VAL A 82 10.32 -19.66 4.47
N ASP A 83 10.39 -20.37 3.35
CA ASP A 83 11.57 -21.14 2.96
C ASP A 83 12.57 -20.34 2.11
N ASP A 84 12.09 -19.37 1.31
CA ASP A 84 12.93 -18.60 0.39
C ASP A 84 13.30 -17.22 0.98
N ALA A 85 14.51 -17.15 1.54
CA ALA A 85 15.06 -15.89 2.05
C ALA A 85 15.34 -14.85 0.95
N GLY A 86 15.68 -15.28 -0.27
CA GLY A 86 15.96 -14.40 -1.40
C GLY A 86 14.68 -13.74 -1.92
N LEU A 87 13.58 -14.50 -1.98
CA LEU A 87 12.25 -13.98 -2.25
C LEU A 87 11.85 -12.93 -1.22
N ARG A 88 12.00 -13.21 0.08
CA ARG A 88 11.68 -12.23 1.14
C ARG A 88 12.47 -10.94 0.99
N ALA A 89 13.78 -11.03 0.78
CA ALA A 89 14.63 -9.86 0.58
C ALA A 89 14.19 -9.03 -0.66
N THR A 90 13.83 -9.72 -1.75
CA THR A 90 13.33 -9.08 -2.96
C THR A 90 12.00 -8.36 -2.72
N LEU A 91 11.04 -9.02 -2.06
CA LEU A 91 9.74 -8.45 -1.75
C LEU A 91 9.87 -7.26 -0.78
N ALA A 92 10.72 -7.37 0.24
CA ALA A 92 11.00 -6.28 1.17
C ALA A 92 11.54 -5.04 0.45
N TRP A 93 12.56 -5.22 -0.41
CA TRP A 93 13.13 -4.13 -1.20
C TRP A 93 12.12 -3.50 -2.16
N ARG A 94 11.38 -4.32 -2.93
CA ARG A 94 10.34 -3.82 -3.83
C ARG A 94 9.22 -3.11 -3.08
N GLY A 95 8.85 -3.61 -1.90
CA GLY A 95 7.83 -3.01 -1.03
C GLY A 95 8.24 -1.61 -0.59
N LEU A 96 9.48 -1.45 -0.12
CA LEU A 96 10.01 -0.13 0.26
C LEU A 96 9.98 0.86 -0.91
N GLU A 97 10.38 0.41 -2.11
CA GLU A 97 10.31 1.24 -3.31
C GLU A 97 8.86 1.61 -3.68
N ARG A 98 7.93 0.64 -3.63
CA ARG A 98 6.51 0.85 -3.91
C ARG A 98 5.87 1.83 -2.92
N ALA A 99 6.21 1.72 -1.64
CA ALA A 99 5.66 2.55 -0.57
C ALA A 99 5.92 4.05 -0.76
N LYS A 100 7.01 4.42 -1.44
CA LYS A 100 7.30 5.84 -1.76
C LYS A 100 6.18 6.50 -2.56
N ALA A 101 5.46 5.73 -3.39
CA ALA A 101 4.33 6.24 -4.15
C ALA A 101 3.16 6.68 -3.25
N PHE A 102 3.07 6.19 -2.01
CA PHE A 102 2.00 6.50 -1.05
C PHE A 102 2.42 7.48 0.04
N ALA A 103 3.68 7.94 0.02
CA ALA A 103 4.17 8.91 0.99
C ALA A 103 3.34 10.22 0.93
N PRO A 104 3.09 10.89 2.08
CA PRO A 104 2.31 12.12 2.11
C PRO A 104 2.80 13.21 1.15
N ALA A 105 4.13 13.34 0.98
CA ALA A 105 4.72 14.29 0.04
C ALA A 105 4.38 13.95 -1.42
N ALA A 106 4.45 12.67 -1.82
CA ALA A 106 4.08 12.22 -3.16
C ALA A 106 2.59 12.39 -3.43
N PHE A 107 1.75 12.11 -2.43
CA PHE A 107 0.30 12.37 -2.50
C PHE A 107 0.01 13.87 -2.66
N GLY A 108 0.60 14.71 -1.81
CA GLY A 108 0.46 16.16 -1.84
C GLY A 108 0.85 16.75 -3.20
N ALA A 109 2.01 16.37 -3.74
CA ALA A 109 2.48 16.84 -5.04
C ALA A 109 1.49 16.52 -6.18
N ARG A 110 0.93 15.30 -6.20
CA ARG A 110 -0.08 14.91 -7.20
C ARG A 110 -1.39 15.69 -7.04
N LEU A 111 -1.82 15.91 -5.80
CA LEU A 111 -3.04 16.65 -5.51
C LEU A 111 -2.91 18.13 -5.88
N THR A 112 -1.80 18.77 -5.52
CA THR A 112 -1.48 20.14 -5.94
C THR A 112 -1.47 20.28 -7.45
N THR A 113 -0.80 19.37 -8.16
CA THR A 113 -0.78 19.36 -9.63
C THR A 113 -2.19 19.25 -10.23
N LEU A 114 -3.06 18.44 -9.64
CA LEU A 114 -4.45 18.33 -10.08
C LEU A 114 -5.21 19.64 -9.84
N TYR A 115 -5.09 20.22 -8.65
CA TYR A 115 -5.76 21.47 -8.30
C TYR A 115 -5.28 22.63 -9.16
N ASP A 116 -3.98 22.76 -9.42
CA ASP A 116 -3.45 23.78 -10.31
C ASP A 116 -4.06 23.70 -11.71
N ARG A 117 -4.11 22.50 -12.30
CA ARG A 117 -4.72 22.29 -13.62
C ARG A 117 -6.21 22.66 -13.65
N LEU A 118 -6.95 22.29 -12.61
CA LEU A 118 -8.39 22.59 -12.52
C LEU A 118 -8.64 24.09 -12.33
N VAL A 119 -7.86 24.74 -11.46
CA VAL A 119 -7.93 26.19 -11.25
C VAL A 119 -7.58 26.94 -12.54
N ASP A 120 -6.50 26.55 -13.22
CA ASP A 120 -6.07 27.17 -14.48
C ASP A 120 -7.12 27.06 -15.58
N ALA A 121 -7.67 25.87 -15.80
CA ALA A 121 -8.75 25.67 -16.77
C ALA A 121 -9.97 26.54 -16.43
N ARG A 122 -10.29 26.67 -15.13
CA ARG A 122 -11.48 27.36 -14.66
C ARG A 122 -11.36 28.89 -14.68
N ILE A 123 -10.14 29.42 -14.55
CA ILE A 123 -9.77 30.82 -14.81
C ILE A 123 -9.85 31.08 -16.32
N ALA A 124 -9.26 30.22 -17.15
CA ALA A 124 -9.25 30.37 -18.61
C ALA A 124 -10.69 30.41 -19.21
N ASP A 125 -11.62 29.63 -18.63
CA ASP A 125 -13.03 29.64 -19.00
C ASP A 125 -13.80 30.90 -18.53
N GLY A 126 -13.13 31.85 -17.85
CA GLY A 126 -13.70 33.12 -17.41
C GLY A 126 -14.70 33.02 -16.25
N ARG A 127 -14.95 31.82 -15.73
CA ARG A 127 -15.99 31.61 -14.72
C ARG A 127 -15.49 31.73 -13.27
N TRP A 128 -14.19 31.99 -13.03
CA TRP A 128 -13.56 32.27 -11.71
C TRP A 128 -12.67 33.54 -11.75
N GLN A 129 -13.20 34.65 -12.27
CA GLN A 129 -12.52 35.95 -12.25
C GLN A 129 -12.35 36.44 -10.80
N GLY A 130 -11.11 36.76 -10.39
CA GLY A 130 -10.76 37.23 -9.04
C GLY A 130 -9.72 36.38 -8.28
N LEU A 131 -9.52 35.12 -8.69
CA LEU A 131 -8.48 34.24 -8.13
C LEU A 131 -7.08 34.45 -8.77
N GLU A 132 -6.99 35.23 -9.86
CA GLU A 132 -5.69 35.53 -10.51
C GLU A 132 -4.72 36.24 -9.55
N THR A 133 -5.25 37.01 -8.59
CA THR A 133 -4.46 37.77 -7.60
C THR A 133 -3.91 36.93 -6.44
N ALA A 134 -4.40 35.70 -6.24
CA ALA A 134 -3.96 34.83 -5.14
C ALA A 134 -2.68 34.04 -5.46
N ARG A 135 -2.33 33.86 -6.74
CA ARG A 135 -1.13 33.12 -7.19
C ARG A 135 0.18 33.90 -7.06
N GLY A 136 0.13 35.20 -6.78
CA GLY A 136 1.30 36.09 -6.73
C GLY A 136 1.81 36.44 -5.33
N ARG A 137 1.32 35.80 -4.27
CA ARG A 137 1.77 36.02 -2.88
C ARG A 137 2.35 34.76 -2.26
#